data_AF-A0A6D1A7V7-F1
#
_entry.id   AF-A0A6D1A7V7-F1
#
_cell.length_a   1.000
_cell.length_b   1.000
_cell.length_c   1.000
_cell.angle_alpha   90.00
_cell.angle_beta   90.00
_cell.angle_gamma   90.00
#
_symmetry.space_group_name_H-M   'P 1'
#
loop_
_entity.id
_entity.type
_entity.pdbx_description
1 polymer ?
#
loop_
_entity_poly.entity_id
_entity_poly.type
_entity_poly.pdbx_seq_one_letter_code
_entity_poly.pdbx_strand_id
1 'polypeptide(L)'
;MSNDHPQPKAKKKFGQNFLHSDAVIKKIVDIISPEGKQIIEIGPGTGALTKHLVNKCTKLVAFEIDPDMIKFLNQQNYFNSENNMLV
;
A
#
# COMPACT_ATOMS: atom_id res chain seq x y z
N MET A 1 -19.37 8.78 12.35
CA MET A 1 -18.10 9.35 12.82
C MET A 1 -17.22 9.47 11.60
N SER A 2 -16.96 10.69 11.11
CA SER A 2 -16.15 10.90 9.91
C SER A 2 -14.71 10.51 10.22
N ASN A 3 -14.16 9.57 9.44
CA ASN A 3 -12.74 9.27 9.47
C ASN A 3 -11.97 10.41 8.78
N ASP A 4 -11.92 11.58 9.41
CA ASP A 4 -11.14 12.73 8.96
C ASP A 4 -9.67 12.57 9.39
N HIS A 5 -9.03 11.49 8.94
CA HIS A 5 -7.58 11.48 8.86
C HIS A 5 -7.20 12.10 7.51
N PRO A 6 -6.60 13.29 7.49
CA PRO A 6 -6.25 13.95 6.24
C PRO A 6 -5.32 13.03 5.46
N GLN A 7 -5.73 12.66 4.24
CA GLN A 7 -4.86 11.90 3.36
C GLN A 7 -3.56 12.69 3.15
N PRO A 8 -2.40 12.04 3.26
CA PRO A 8 -1.16 12.75 3.11
C PRO A 8 -1.04 13.41 1.74
N LYS A 9 -0.53 14.63 1.73
CA LYS A 9 -0.32 15.38 0.48
C LYS A 9 0.91 14.87 -0.25
N ALA A 10 0.79 14.69 -1.57
CA ALA A 10 1.90 14.32 -2.43
C ALA A 10 3.07 15.32 -2.33
N LYS A 11 4.28 14.79 -2.13
CA LYS A 11 5.53 15.55 -2.03
C LYS A 11 6.39 15.30 -3.27
N LYS A 12 6.62 16.36 -4.05
CA LYS A 12 7.45 16.31 -5.27
C LYS A 12 8.86 15.75 -5.04
N LYS A 13 9.47 16.02 -3.89
CA LYS A 13 10.82 15.54 -3.54
C LYS A 13 10.94 14.01 -3.48
N PHE A 14 9.83 13.30 -3.27
CA PHE A 14 9.77 11.83 -3.26
C PHE A 14 9.17 11.26 -4.56
N GLY A 15 8.91 12.09 -5.58
CA GLY A 15 8.33 11.63 -6.84
C GLY A 15 6.90 11.09 -6.73
N GLN A 16 6.18 11.39 -5.65
CA GLN A 16 4.86 10.81 -5.36
C GLN A 16 3.82 11.21 -6.41
N ASN A 17 3.27 10.19 -7.08
CA ASN A 17 2.08 10.26 -7.91
C ASN A 17 1.17 9.11 -7.49
N PHE A 18 0.00 9.41 -6.94
CA PHE A 18 -0.87 8.39 -6.37
C PHE A 18 -1.82 7.79 -7.40
N LEU A 19 -1.98 6.47 -7.34
CA LEU A 19 -2.88 5.73 -8.21
C LEU A 19 -4.32 5.78 -7.65
N HIS A 20 -5.25 6.32 -8.43
CA HIS A 20 -6.66 6.50 -8.02
C HIS A 20 -7.67 5.72 -8.87
N SER A 21 -7.28 5.24 -10.06
CA SER A 21 -8.20 4.55 -10.95
C SER A 21 -8.39 3.10 -10.52
N ASP A 22 -9.57 2.77 -9.99
CA ASP A 22 -9.92 1.40 -9.60
C ASP A 22 -9.80 0.40 -10.76
N ALA A 23 -10.11 0.82 -11.99
CA ALA A 23 -9.98 -0.01 -13.18
C ALA A 23 -8.51 -0.37 -13.47
N VAL A 24 -7.58 0.59 -13.30
CA VAL A 24 -6.15 0.35 -13.46
C VAL A 24 -5.61 -0.49 -12.31
N ILE A 25 -6.01 -0.18 -11.06
CA ILE A 25 -5.65 -0.96 -9.87
C ILE A 25 -6.04 -2.42 -10.05
N LYS A 26 -7.29 -2.69 -10.44
CA LYS A 26 -7.78 -4.05 -10.67
C LYS A 26 -6.95 -4.77 -11.75
N LYS A 27 -6.67 -4.12 -12.87
CA LYS A 27 -5.83 -4.69 -13.94
C LYS A 27 -4.44 -5.06 -13.44
N ILE A 28 -3.81 -4.19 -12.64
CA ILE A 28 -2.49 -4.45 -12.05
C ILE A 28 -2.56 -5.68 -11.12
N VAL A 29 -3.54 -5.72 -10.22
CA VAL A 29 -3.73 -6.84 -9.28
C VAL A 29 -3.97 -8.16 -10.03
N ASP A 30 -4.81 -8.13 -11.07
CA ASP A 30 -5.11 -9.30 -11.91
C ASP A 30 -3.83 -9.81 -12.62
N ILE A 31 -2.97 -8.90 -13.11
CA ILE A 31 -1.67 -9.26 -13.74
C ILE A 31 -0.70 -9.83 -12.70
N ILE A 32 -0.65 -9.23 -11.51
CA ILE A 32 0.20 -9.72 -10.41
C ILE A 32 -0.21 -11.14 -10.02
N SER A 33 -1.51 -11.46 -10.01
CA SER A 33 -2.08 -12.73 -9.53
C SER A 33 -1.44 -13.15 -8.20
N PRO A 34 -1.75 -12.43 -7.11
CA PRO A 34 -0.98 -12.47 -5.86
C PRO A 34 -1.09 -13.80 -5.09
N GLU A 35 -2.07 -14.64 -5.41
CA GLU A 35 -2.34 -15.88 -4.71
C GLU A 35 -1.11 -16.80 -4.70
N GLY A 36 -0.70 -17.24 -3.50
CA GLY A 36 0.47 -18.12 -3.32
C GLY A 36 1.84 -17.44 -3.45
N LYS A 37 1.90 -16.12 -3.70
CA LYS A 37 3.15 -15.38 -3.92
C LYS A 37 3.62 -14.62 -2.68
N GLN A 38 4.94 -14.47 -2.55
CA GLN A 38 5.55 -13.48 -1.69
C GLN A 38 5.83 -12.22 -2.51
N ILE A 39 5.44 -11.05 -1.99
CA ILE A 39 5.46 -9.79 -2.74
C ILE A 39 6.26 -8.75 -1.97
N ILE A 40 7.09 -8.01 -2.71
CA ILE A 40 7.72 -6.78 -2.25
C ILE A 40 7.04 -5.61 -2.95
N GLU A 41 6.53 -4.65 -2.18
CA GLU A 41 5.97 -3.39 -2.67
C GLU A 41 6.94 -2.26 -2.36
N ILE A 42 7.35 -1.50 -3.37
CA ILE A 42 8.21 -0.32 -3.21
C ILE A 42 7.34 0.91 -3.42
N GLY A 43 7.29 1.80 -2.43
CA GLY A 43 6.45 3.00 -2.46
C GLY A 43 4.95 2.65 -2.41
N PRO A 44 4.47 2.03 -1.31
CA PRO A 44 3.05 1.74 -1.11
C PRO A 44 2.18 3.01 -1.14
N GLY A 45 2.73 4.19 -0.80
CA GLY A 45 2.03 5.46 -0.88
C GLY A 45 0.77 5.47 -0.01
N THR A 46 -0.38 5.72 -0.63
CA THR A 46 -1.68 5.70 0.05
C THR A 46 -2.30 4.29 0.17
N GLY A 47 -1.55 3.23 -0.17
CA GLY A 47 -1.99 1.84 -0.06
C GLY A 47 -2.93 1.38 -1.18
N ALA A 48 -2.90 2.06 -2.34
CA ALA A 48 -3.80 1.80 -3.46
C ALA A 48 -3.72 0.33 -3.95
N LEU A 49 -2.51 -0.24 -4.01
CA LEU A 49 -2.30 -1.65 -4.33
C LEU A 49 -2.24 -2.50 -3.06
N THR A 50 -1.53 -2.04 -2.02
CA THR A 50 -1.42 -2.70 -0.70
C THR A 50 -2.74 -3.31 -0.23
N LYS A 51 -3.83 -2.53 -0.25
CA LYS A 51 -5.16 -2.97 0.24
C LYS A 51 -5.72 -4.20 -0.50
N HIS A 52 -5.29 -4.43 -1.74
CA HIS A 52 -5.70 -5.57 -2.56
C HIS A 52 -4.72 -6.74 -2.52
N LEU A 53 -3.47 -6.50 -2.14
CA LEU A 53 -2.42 -7.52 -2.08
C LEU A 53 -2.36 -8.21 -0.71
N VAL A 54 -2.50 -7.42 0.36
CA VAL A 54 -2.23 -7.79 1.76
C VAL A 54 -2.93 -9.06 2.27
N ASN A 55 -4.11 -9.38 1.73
CA ASN A 55 -4.90 -10.56 2.13
C ASN A 55 -4.92 -11.67 1.07
N LYS A 56 -4.22 -11.50 -0.05
CA LYS A 56 -4.19 -12.46 -1.16
C LYS A 56 -2.83 -13.13 -1.33
N CYS A 57 -1.75 -12.41 -1.06
CA CYS A 57 -0.41 -12.96 -1.09
C CYS A 57 -0.09 -13.74 0.19
N THR A 58 0.89 -14.64 0.12
CA THR A 58 1.35 -15.39 1.31
C THR A 58 2.18 -14.52 2.24
N LYS A 59 2.86 -13.52 1.68
CA LYS A 59 3.67 -12.55 2.43
C LYS A 59 3.75 -11.23 1.67
N LEU A 60 3.58 -10.11 2.36
CA LEU A 60 3.79 -8.77 1.81
C LEU A 60 4.85 -8.03 2.62
N VAL A 61 5.87 -7.50 1.94
CA VAL A 61 6.83 -6.56 2.54
C VAL A 61 6.77 -5.26 1.76
N ALA A 62 6.41 -4.17 2.42
CA ALA A 62 6.36 -2.85 1.81
C ALA A 62 7.53 -1.98 2.29
N PHE A 63 8.14 -1.21 1.39
CA PHE A 63 9.20 -0.26 1.69
C PHE A 63 8.72 1.17 1.38
N GLU A 64 8.73 2.06 2.38
CA GLU A 64 8.33 3.46 2.23
C GLU A 64 9.37 4.40 2.83
N ILE A 65 9.72 5.46 2.09
CA ILE A 65 10.74 6.42 2.51
C ILE A 65 10.15 7.70 3.10
N ASP A 66 8.85 7.96 2.87
CA ASP A 66 8.16 9.12 3.41
C ASP A 66 7.57 8.81 4.80
N PRO A 67 8.08 9.45 5.88
CA PRO A 67 7.60 9.20 7.24
C PRO A 67 6.11 9.49 7.44
N ASP A 68 5.53 10.43 6.69
CA ASP A 68 4.10 10.73 6.77
C ASP A 68 3.27 9.60 6.15
N MET A 69 3.77 8.94 5.09
CA MET A 69 3.10 7.77 4.50
C MET A 69 3.22 6.58 5.45
N ILE A 70 4.39 6.37 6.06
CA ILE A 70 4.57 5.31 7.07
C ILE A 70 3.55 5.48 8.20
N LYS A 71 3.40 6.70 8.72
CA LYS A 71 2.41 7.00 9.76
C LYS A 71 0.98 6.72 9.29
N PHE A 72 0.64 7.14 8.08
CA PHE A 72 -0.68 6.88 7.49
C PHE A 72 -0.95 5.38 7.30
N LEU A 73 0.02 4.62 6.79
CA LEU A 73 -0.09 3.18 6.54
C LEU A 73 -0.15 2.37 7.84
N ASN A 74 0.57 2.78 8.88
CA ASN A 74 0.47 2.15 10.21
C ASN A 74 -0.89 2.37 10.88
N GLN A 75 -1.63 3.41 10.50
CA GLN A 75 -3.03 3.59 10.92
C GLN A 75 -3.97 2.68 10.12
N GLN A 76 -3.54 2.16 8.98
CA GLN A 76 -4.27 1.15 8.24
C GLN A 76 -3.89 -0.22 8.81
N ASN A 77 -4.88 -1.07 9.08
CA ASN A 77 -4.64 -2.41 9.62
C ASN A 77 -4.07 -3.39 8.57
N TYR A 78 -3.13 -2.95 7.73
CA TYR A 78 -2.52 -3.75 6.67
C TYR A 78 -1.34 -4.57 7.18
N PHE A 79 -0.48 -3.97 8.02
CA PHE A 79 0.81 -4.54 8.42
C PHE A 79 0.82 -5.00 9.88
N ASN A 80 -0.24 -5.70 10.30
CA ASN A 80 -0.48 -6.06 11.70
C ASN A 80 -0.18 -7.53 12.01
N SER A 81 0.45 -8.28 11.11
CA SER A 81 0.65 -9.74 11.23
C SER A 81 2.07 -10.14 10.83
N GLU A 82 2.51 -11.34 11.23
CA GLU A 82 3.82 -11.90 10.87
C GLU A 82 4.06 -11.97 9.34
N ASN A 83 2.97 -12.03 8.56
CA ASN A 83 3.04 -12.17 7.11
C ASN A 83 3.09 -10.82 6.37
N ASN A 84 2.83 -9.69 7.05
CA ASN A 84 2.73 -8.38 6.42
C ASN A 84 3.56 -7.35 7.18
N MET A 85 4.63 -6.85 6.55
CA MET A 85 5.60 -5.95 7.18
C MET A 85 5.77 -4.65 6.40
N LEU A 86 5.83 -3.53 7.11
CA LEU A 86 6.23 -2.22 6.58
C LEU A 86 7.64 -1.88 7.09
N VAL A 87 8.52 -1.48 6.17
CA VAL A 87 9.91 -1.06 6.39
C VAL A 87 10.05 0.39 5.97
#